data_AF-X0ZCC9-F1
#
_entry.id   AF-X0ZCC9-F1
#
_cell.length_a   1.000
_cell.length_b   1.000
_cell.length_c   1.000
_cell.angle_alpha   90.00
_cell.angle_beta   90.00
_cell.angle_gamma   90.00
#
_symmetry.space_group_name_H-M   'P 1'
#
loop_
_entity.id
_entity.type
_entity.pdbx_description
1 polymer ?
#
loop_
_entity_poly.entity_id
_entity_poly.type
_entity_poly.pdbx_seq_one_letter_code
_entity_poly.pdbx_strand_id
1 'polypeptide(L)'
;MNAFINHFSLRVMDIDPAHQSRKLRNMIGVQLQTSGLPDSINLDEAMKFFCAYHGVVPRYDLLDRFGLKEKRRVQYYQLSAGLQRRLALALAVAHDPPVLFLDEPTAGLDVAS
;
A
#
# COMPACT_ATOMS: atom_id res chain seq x y z
N MET A 1 -45.48 -4.66 9.31
CA MET A 1 -44.48 -3.90 10.10
C MET A 1 -43.13 -4.46 9.74
N ASN A 2 -42.40 -3.87 8.78
CA ASN A 2 -41.04 -4.28 8.44
C ASN A 2 -40.30 -3.11 7.81
N ALA A 3 -39.46 -2.45 8.61
CA ALA A 3 -38.37 -1.63 8.13
C ALA A 3 -37.16 -1.96 9.03
N PHE A 4 -36.33 -2.90 8.57
CA PHE A 4 -34.99 -3.05 9.12
C PHE A 4 -34.14 -1.92 8.55
N ILE A 5 -34.04 -0.82 9.29
CA ILE A 5 -33.08 0.25 8.98
C ILE A 5 -31.76 -0.15 9.64
N ASN A 6 -30.84 -0.70 8.85
CA ASN A 6 -29.45 -0.90 9.27
C ASN A 6 -28.67 0.40 9.04
N HIS A 7 -28.61 1.29 10.03
CA HIS A 7 -27.69 2.43 10.01
C HIS A 7 -26.29 2.00 10.44
N PHE A 8 -25.55 1.34 9.55
CA PHE A 8 -24.10 1.19 9.72
C PHE A 8 -23.41 2.46 9.24
N SER A 9 -22.65 3.10 10.11
CA SER A 9 -21.76 4.21 9.75
C SER A 9 -20.31 3.80 10.01
N LEU A 10 -19.44 4.07 9.04
CA LEU A 10 -17.99 3.85 9.12
C LEU A 10 -17.31 5.20 8.96
N ARG A 11 -16.46 5.56 9.92
CA ARG A 11 -15.60 6.75 9.83
C ARG A 11 -14.17 6.33 10.09
N VAL A 12 -13.24 6.88 9.32
CA VAL A 12 -11.80 6.69 9.50
C VAL A 12 -11.19 8.08 9.66
N MET A 13 -10.62 8.39 10.83
CA MET A 13 -10.13 9.75 11.12
C MET A 13 -11.19 10.84 10.83
N ASP A 14 -12.43 10.58 11.26
CA ASP A 14 -13.64 11.40 11.00
C ASP A 14 -14.07 11.54 9.53
N ILE A 15 -13.39 10.86 8.61
CA ILE A 15 -13.70 10.85 7.18
C ILE A 15 -14.73 9.76 6.89
N ASP A 16 -15.81 10.14 6.22
CA ASP A 16 -16.80 9.20 5.68
C ASP A 16 -16.31 8.66 4.31
N PRO A 17 -15.98 7.36 4.19
CA PRO A 17 -15.47 6.79 2.96
C PRO A 17 -16.42 6.93 1.76
N ALA A 18 -17.74 6.92 2.01
CA ALA A 18 -18.76 6.97 0.96
C ALA A 18 -18.83 8.33 0.26
N HIS A 19 -18.45 9.40 0.97
CA HIS A 19 -18.52 10.78 0.48
C HIS A 19 -17.16 11.43 0.26
N GLN A 20 -16.10 10.92 0.90
CA GLN A 20 -14.78 11.58 0.94
C GLN A 20 -13.62 10.63 0.56
N SER A 21 -13.86 9.73 -0.38
CA SER A 21 -12.91 8.66 -0.75
C SER A 21 -11.51 9.15 -1.14
N ARG A 22 -11.38 10.30 -1.84
CA ARG A 22 -10.05 10.83 -2.22
C ARG A 22 -9.27 11.35 -1.01
N LYS A 23 -9.94 12.05 -0.09
CA LYS A 23 -9.33 12.50 1.16
C LYS A 23 -8.89 11.30 1.99
N LEU A 24 -9.74 10.28 2.07
CA LEU A 24 -9.42 9.03 2.77
C LEU A 24 -8.17 8.35 2.20
N ARG A 25 -8.08 8.18 0.87
CA ARG A 25 -6.92 7.50 0.23
C ARG A 25 -5.58 8.17 0.52
N ASN A 26 -5.54 9.49 0.73
CA ASN A 26 -4.30 10.18 1.11
C ASN A 26 -3.98 10.06 2.61
N MET A 27 -4.94 9.65 3.43
CA MET A 27 -4.79 9.48 4.88
C MET A 27 -4.48 8.05 5.28
N ILE A 28 -4.64 7.10 4.34
CA ILE A 28 -4.47 5.68 4.63
C ILE A 28 -3.40 5.08 3.71
N GLY A 29 -2.54 4.25 4.27
CA GLY A 29 -1.76 3.27 3.53
C GLY A 29 -2.52 1.95 3.53
N VAL A 30 -2.50 1.22 2.41
CA VAL A 30 -3.15 -0.09 2.34
C VAL A 30 -2.21 -1.10 1.70
N GLN A 31 -1.90 -2.16 2.43
CA GLN A 31 -1.27 -3.36 1.87
C GLN A 31 -2.38 -4.37 1.55
N LEU A 32 -2.60 -4.67 0.26
CA LEU A 32 -3.53 -5.71 -0.18
C LEU A 32 -2.78 -7.05 -0.37
N GLN A 33 -3.44 -8.18 -0.09
CA GLN A 33 -2.85 -9.53 -0.15
C GLN A 33 -2.35 -9.93 -1.56
N THR A 34 -2.98 -9.40 -2.61
CA THR A 34 -2.51 -9.47 -4.00
C THR A 34 -2.14 -8.06 -4.45
N SER A 35 -0.85 -7.74 -4.47
CA SER A 35 -0.37 -6.48 -5.05
C SER A 35 -0.63 -6.50 -6.56
N GLY A 36 -1.75 -5.91 -6.98
CA GLY A 36 -2.22 -5.79 -8.37
C GLY A 36 -1.40 -4.78 -9.20
N LEU A 37 -0.08 -4.83 -9.09
CA LEU A 37 0.80 -4.04 -9.95
C LEU A 37 0.90 -4.72 -11.33
N PRO A 38 1.02 -3.94 -12.43
CA PRO A 38 1.28 -4.52 -13.75
C PRO A 38 2.56 -5.35 -13.75
N ASP A 39 2.53 -6.56 -14.32
CA ASP A 39 3.67 -7.48 -14.30
C ASP A 39 4.99 -6.85 -14.78
N SER A 40 4.91 -6.03 -15.83
CA SER A 40 6.06 -5.41 -16.48
C SER A 40 6.61 -4.19 -15.74
N ILE A 41 5.91 -3.64 -14.74
CA ILE A 41 6.37 -2.46 -14.01
C ILE A 41 7.59 -2.82 -13.18
N ASN A 42 8.61 -1.96 -13.16
CA ASN A 42 9.71 -2.12 -12.21
C ASN A 42 9.47 -1.35 -10.90
N LEU A 43 10.29 -1.62 -9.89
CA LEU A 43 10.14 -1.00 -8.56
C LEU A 43 10.33 0.52 -8.58
N ASP A 44 11.20 1.04 -9.45
CA ASP A 44 11.39 2.49 -9.62
C ASP A 44 10.12 3.15 -10.16
N GLU A 45 9.52 2.56 -11.18
CA GLU A 45 8.27 3.01 -11.79
C GLU A 45 7.11 2.92 -10.81
N ALA A 46 7.00 1.81 -10.06
CA ALA A 46 5.97 1.65 -9.04
C ALA A 46 6.09 2.74 -7.95
N MET A 47 7.30 2.99 -7.44
CA MET A 47 7.55 4.04 -6.45
C MET A 47 7.19 5.43 -6.99
N LYS A 48 7.62 5.75 -8.21
CA LYS A 48 7.27 7.01 -8.88
C LYS A 48 5.76 7.16 -9.07
N PHE A 49 5.09 6.10 -9.53
CA PHE A 49 3.65 6.09 -9.77
C PHE A 49 2.85 6.34 -8.49
N PHE A 50 3.14 5.60 -7.41
CA PHE A 50 2.45 5.77 -6.13
C PHE A 50 2.69 7.14 -5.52
N CYS A 51 3.94 7.62 -5.54
CA CYS A 51 4.26 8.93 -5.01
C CYS A 51 3.57 10.05 -5.81
N ALA A 52 3.56 9.95 -7.14
CA ALA A 52 2.85 10.90 -8.00
C ALA A 52 1.33 10.88 -7.76
N TYR A 53 0.73 9.70 -7.54
CA TYR A 53 -0.69 9.56 -7.22
C TYR A 53 -1.08 10.31 -5.94
N HIS A 54 -0.20 10.31 -4.93
CA HIS A 54 -0.38 11.02 -3.66
C HIS A 54 0.21 12.43 -3.62
N GLY A 55 0.86 12.89 -4.70
CA GLY A 55 1.45 14.23 -4.78
C GLY A 55 2.71 14.42 -3.92
N VAL A 56 3.46 13.34 -3.66
CA VAL A 56 4.70 13.35 -2.87
C VAL A 56 5.92 13.01 -3.74
N VAL A 57 7.12 13.31 -3.25
CA VAL A 57 8.37 12.94 -3.93
C VAL A 57 8.70 11.45 -3.75
N PRO A 58 9.27 10.77 -4.76
CA PRO A 58 9.67 9.37 -4.64
C PRO A 58 10.59 9.09 -3.45
N ARG A 59 10.20 8.10 -2.62
CA ARG A 59 10.91 7.72 -1.38
C ARG A 59 11.79 6.48 -1.56
N TYR A 60 12.94 6.66 -2.20
CA TYR A 60 13.88 5.56 -2.45
C TYR A 60 14.55 5.01 -1.19
N ASP A 61 14.58 5.79 -0.11
CA ASP A 61 15.01 5.33 1.21
C ASP A 61 14.16 4.15 1.72
N LEU A 62 12.88 4.08 1.35
CA LEU A 62 12.02 2.96 1.69
C LEU A 62 12.42 1.70 0.93
N LEU A 63 12.81 1.80 -0.34
CA LEU A 63 13.33 0.63 -1.05
C LEU A 63 14.59 0.06 -0.38
N ASP A 64 15.44 0.92 0.19
CA ASP A 64 16.60 0.47 0.97
C ASP A 64 16.15 -0.22 2.28
N ARG A 65 15.31 0.44 3.07
CA ARG A 65 14.79 -0.07 4.35
C ARG A 65 14.06 -1.42 4.22
N PHE A 66 13.41 -1.67 3.09
CA PHE A 66 12.73 -2.94 2.80
C PHE A 66 13.62 -3.97 2.08
N GLY A 67 14.91 -3.71 1.89
CA GLY A 67 15.86 -4.63 1.27
C GLY A 67 15.63 -4.83 -0.24
N LEU A 68 15.15 -3.81 -0.92
CA LEU A 68 14.78 -3.82 -2.35
C LEU A 68 15.70 -2.97 -3.24
N LYS A 69 16.70 -2.29 -2.66
CA LYS A 69 17.63 -1.38 -3.36
C LYS A 69 18.20 -1.96 -4.65
N GLU A 70 18.80 -3.14 -4.57
CA GLU A 70 19.43 -3.81 -5.72
C GLU A 70 18.42 -4.34 -6.75
N LYS A 71 17.14 -4.39 -6.39
CA LYS A 71 16.03 -4.83 -7.25
C LYS A 71 15.25 -3.67 -7.87
N ARG A 72 15.72 -2.43 -7.73
CA ARG A 72 15.01 -1.22 -8.19
C ARG A 72 14.58 -1.27 -9.67
N ARG A 73 15.36 -1.93 -10.54
CA ARG A 73 15.06 -2.07 -11.98
C ARG A 73 14.46 -3.43 -12.37
N VAL A 74 14.24 -4.32 -11.40
CA VAL A 74 13.64 -5.63 -11.65
C VAL A 74 12.14 -5.48 -11.85
N GLN A 75 11.58 -6.24 -12.78
CA GLN A 75 10.14 -6.20 -13.06
C GLN A 75 9.37 -6.94 -11.97
N TYR A 76 8.15 -6.49 -11.71
CA TYR A 76 7.33 -6.96 -10.61
C TYR A 76 7.05 -8.47 -10.66
N TYR A 77 6.83 -9.03 -11.86
CA TYR A 77 6.61 -10.47 -12.04
C TYR A 77 7.84 -11.33 -11.69
N GLN A 78 9.04 -10.74 -11.66
CA GLN A 78 10.29 -11.44 -11.35
C GLN A 78 10.56 -11.49 -9.84
N LEU A 79 9.77 -10.79 -9.03
CA LEU A 79 9.90 -10.80 -7.58
C LEU A 79 9.29 -12.06 -6.98
N SER A 80 9.95 -12.63 -5.97
CA SER A 80 9.30 -13.63 -5.12
C SER A 80 8.13 -13.01 -4.38
N ALA A 81 7.16 -13.83 -3.95
CA ALA A 81 6.01 -13.34 -3.19
C ALA A 81 6.41 -12.51 -1.95
N GLY A 82 7.46 -12.91 -1.23
CA GLY A 82 7.99 -12.13 -0.10
C GLY A 82 8.52 -10.75 -0.51
N LEU A 83 9.21 -10.64 -1.66
CA LEU A 83 9.68 -9.35 -2.19
C LEU A 83 8.53 -8.49 -2.69
N GLN A 84 7.50 -9.08 -3.30
CA GLN A 84 6.27 -8.37 -3.69
C GLN A 84 5.56 -7.79 -2.46
N ARG A 85 5.46 -8.55 -1.36
CA ARG A 85 4.91 -8.06 -0.08
C ARG A 85 5.72 -6.91 0.51
N ARG A 86 7.05 -7.02 0.52
CA ARG A 86 7.93 -5.92 0.97
C ARG A 86 7.77 -4.67 0.12
N LEU A 87 7.62 -4.82 -1.21
CA LEU A 87 7.34 -3.70 -2.10
C LEU A 87 5.98 -3.08 -1.80
N ALA A 88 4.94 -3.90 -1.64
CA ALA A 88 3.60 -3.43 -1.29
C ALA A 88 3.61 -2.60 0.01
N LEU A 89 4.34 -3.06 1.02
CA LEU A 89 4.50 -2.33 2.28
C LEU A 89 5.27 -1.01 2.10
N ALA A 90 6.36 -1.02 1.32
CA ALA A 90 7.12 0.18 0.98
C ALA A 90 6.25 1.24 0.27
N LEU A 91 5.41 0.81 -0.67
CA LEU A 91 4.50 1.70 -1.39
C LEU A 91 3.37 2.21 -0.47
N ALA A 92 2.82 1.36 0.38
CA ALA A 92 1.75 1.72 1.30
C ALA A 92 2.14 2.81 2.29
N VAL A 93 3.43 2.93 2.65
CA VAL A 93 3.94 3.96 3.56
C VAL A 93 4.65 5.13 2.84
N ALA A 94 4.72 5.11 1.51
CA ALA A 94 5.51 6.07 0.74
C ALA A 94 5.03 7.52 0.86
N HIS A 95 3.73 7.72 1.05
CA HIS A 95 3.11 9.04 1.24
C HIS A 95 2.93 9.45 2.71
N ASP A 96 3.60 8.74 3.64
CA ASP A 96 3.55 9.01 5.08
C ASP A 96 2.11 9.05 5.66
N PRO A 97 1.30 7.99 5.44
CA PRO A 97 -0.07 7.99 5.93
C PRO A 97 -0.13 7.88 7.46
N PRO A 98 -1.06 8.59 8.12
CA PRO A 98 -1.27 8.47 9.56
C PRO A 98 -1.85 7.13 10.01
N VAL A 99 -2.49 6.37 9.10
CA VAL A 99 -3.06 5.05 9.39
C VAL A 99 -2.65 4.07 8.30
N LEU A 100 -2.17 2.88 8.70
CA LEU A 100 -1.80 1.80 7.79
C LEU A 100 -2.72 0.60 8.02
N PHE A 101 -3.43 0.17 6.97
CA PHE A 101 -4.22 -1.05 6.96
C PHE A 101 -3.38 -2.19 6.37
N LEU A 102 -3.21 -3.25 7.16
CA LEU A 102 -2.48 -4.44 6.80
C LEU A 102 -3.43 -5.63 6.82
N ASP A 103 -3.66 -6.23 5.67
CA ASP A 103 -4.39 -7.49 5.58
C ASP A 103 -3.39 -8.65 5.66
N GLU A 104 -3.53 -9.49 6.69
CA GLU A 104 -2.63 -10.60 7.06
C GLU A 104 -1.12 -10.24 7.10
N PRO A 105 -0.67 -9.38 8.04
CA PRO A 105 0.71 -8.90 8.07
C PRO A 105 1.77 -9.99 8.36
N THR A 106 1.38 -11.10 8.98
CA THR A 106 2.31 -12.17 9.37
C THR A 106 2.59 -13.17 8.25
N ALA A 107 1.83 -13.14 7.16
CA ALA A 107 2.08 -14.01 6.01
C ALA A 107 3.33 -13.52 5.26
N GLY A 108 4.48 -14.14 5.48
CA GLY A 108 5.71 -13.96 4.69
C GLY A 108 6.58 -12.74 5.03
N LEU A 109 6.28 -12.04 6.13
CA LEU A 109 7.33 -11.43 6.94
C LEU A 109 7.92 -12.56 7.79
N ASP A 110 8.78 -13.36 7.18
CA ASP A 110 9.56 -14.34 7.94
C ASP A 110 10.32 -13.55 9.01
N VAL A 111 10.05 -13.88 10.28
CA VAL A 111 10.75 -13.30 11.42
C VAL A 111 12.14 -13.92 11.39
N ALA A 112 13.02 -13.37 10.56
CA ALA A 112 14.41 -13.77 10.54
C ALA A 112 15.02 -13.40 11.91
N SER A 113 15.18 -14.45 12.71
CA SER A 113 16.28 -14.65 13.64
C SER A 113 17.63 -14.42 12.96
#